data_AF-A0A840GB73-F1
#
_entry.id   AF-A0A840GB73-F1
#
_cell.length_a   1.000
_cell.length_b   1.000
_cell.length_c   1.000
_cell.angle_alpha   90.00
_cell.angle_beta   90.00
_cell.angle_gamma   90.00
#
_symmetry.space_group_name_H-M   'P 1'
#
loop_
_entity.id
_entity.type
_entity.pdbx_description
1 polymer ?
#
loop_
_entity_poly.entity_id
_entity_poly.type
_entity_poly.pdbx_seq_one_letter_code
_entity_poly.pdbx_strand_id
1 'polypeptide(L)' 'MVGLISYTFFGLDTIGDEIEDPFALLPNSLPLDAISRRIEIDLRDALGETDLPEMLQPVDYCLL' A
#
# COMPACT_ATOMS: atom_id res chain seq x y z
N MET A 1 -8.38 -23.17 25.80
CA MET A 1 -9.32 -22.03 25.67
C MET A 1 -8.63 -20.69 25.85
N VAL A 2 -7.84 -20.48 26.91
CA VAL A 2 -7.07 -19.24 27.13
C VAL A 2 -6.22 -18.85 25.91
N GLY A 3 -5.49 -19.78 25.30
CA GLY A 3 -4.67 -19.47 24.11
C GLY A 3 -5.45 -18.98 22.89
N LEU A 4 -6.69 -19.44 22.67
CA LEU A 4 -7.53 -18.97 21.57
C LEU A 4 -8.00 -17.54 21.83
N ILE A 5 -8.45 -17.27 23.06
CA ILE A 5 -8.88 -15.94 23.49
C ILE A 5 -7.71 -14.95 23.41
N SER A 6 -6.54 -15.33 23.92
CA SER A 6 -5.32 -14.51 23.84
C SER A 6 -4.94 -14.20 22.40
N TYR A 7 -4.99 -15.19 21.49
CA TYR A 7 -4.70 -14.97 20.07
C TYR A 7 -5.62 -13.93 19.44
N THR A 8 -6.93 -13.98 19.73
CA THR A 8 -7.88 -12.99 19.19
C THR A 8 -7.60 -11.59 19.70
N PHE A 9 -7.29 -11.40 20.99
CA PHE A 9 -7.00 -10.08 21.54
C PHE A 9 -5.68 -9.50 21.06
N PHE A 10 -4.60 -10.30 21.04
CA PHE A 10 -3.31 -9.83 20.51
C PHE A 10 -3.35 -9.61 19.00
N GLY A 11 -4.04 -10.48 18.26
CA GLY A 11 -4.22 -10.27 16.82
C GLY A 11 -5.00 -9.00 16.49
N LEU A 12 -6.01 -8.67 17.30
CA LEU A 12 -6.78 -7.43 17.12
C LEU A 12 -5.95 -6.18 17.46
N ASP A 13 -5.10 -6.25 18.47
CA ASP A 13 -4.15 -5.19 18.85
C ASP A 13 -3.17 -4.89 17.71
N THR A 14 -2.51 -5.94 17.18
CA THR A 14 -1.58 -5.81 16.03
C THR A 14 -2.25 -5.24 14.78
N ILE A 15 -3.50 -5.62 14.51
CA ILE A 15 -4.25 -5.04 13.38
C ILE A 15 -4.52 -3.54 13.61
N GLY A 16 -4.78 -3.15 14.85
CA GLY A 16 -4.92 -1.74 15.22
C GLY A 16 -3.65 -0.94 14.91
N ASP A 17 -2.50 -1.44 15.35
CA ASP A 17 -1.19 -0.81 15.12
C ASP A 17 -0.89 -0.65 13.61
N GLU A 18 -1.18 -1.66 12.80
CA GLU A 18 -0.95 -1.63 11.34
C GLU A 18 -1.86 -0.62 10.61
N ILE A 19 -3.05 -0.33 11.13
CA ILE A 19 -4.00 0.62 10.52
C ILE A 19 -3.78 2.06 11.02
N GLU A 20 -3.09 2.24 12.15
CA GLU A 20 -2.86 3.57 12.74
C GLU A 20 -2.00 4.47 11.84
N ASP A 21 -1.02 3.91 11.12
CA ASP A 21 -0.18 4.64 10.17
C ASP A 21 -0.31 4.10 8.73
N PRO A 22 -1.38 4.48 8.01
CA PRO A 22 -1.64 3.98 6.66
C PRO A 22 -0.66 4.53 5.62
N PHE A 23 0.17 5.53 5.96
CA PHE A 23 1.14 6.16 5.06
C PHE A 23 2.59 5.80 5.38
N ALA A 24 2.80 4.89 6.32
CA ALA A 24 4.10 4.30 6.57
C ALA A 24 4.61 3.49 5.36
N LEU A 25 5.85 3.01 5.46
CA LEU A 25 6.47 2.09 4.49
C LEU A 25 6.38 0.65 5.01
N LEU A 26 5.20 0.24 5.48
CA LEU A 26 4.94 -1.12 5.94
C LEU A 26 4.21 -1.92 4.85
N PRO A 27 4.27 -3.26 4.88
CA PRO A 27 3.65 -4.10 3.85
C PRO A 27 2.14 -3.89 3.65
N ASN A 28 1.41 -3.50 4.70
CA ASN A 28 -0.03 -3.23 4.64
C ASN A 28 -0.37 -1.74 4.46
N SER A 29 0.64 -0.86 4.38
CA SER A 29 0.44 0.56 4.14
C SER A 29 0.00 0.83 2.71
N LEU A 30 -0.54 2.03 2.48
CA LEU A 30 -1.03 2.43 1.17
C LEU A 30 0.13 2.58 0.17
N PRO A 31 0.00 2.06 -1.06
CA PRO A 31 1.03 2.17 -2.08
C PRO A 31 0.99 3.54 -2.75
N LEU A 32 1.37 4.59 -2.01
CA LEU A 32 1.28 5.99 -2.45
C LEU A 32 2.08 6.26 -3.71
N ASP A 33 3.23 5.62 -3.88
CA ASP A 33 4.08 5.78 -5.05
C ASP A 33 3.42 5.19 -6.30
N ALA A 34 2.79 4.02 -6.20
CA ALA A 34 2.01 3.46 -7.31
C ALA A 34 0.77 4.28 -7.64
N ILE A 35 0.08 4.83 -6.64
CA ILE A 35 -1.05 5.75 -6.86
C ILE A 35 -0.56 7.02 -7.57
N SER A 36 0.55 7.60 -7.12
CA SER A 36 1.13 8.80 -7.72
C SER A 36 1.60 8.55 -9.15
N ARG A 37 2.27 7.41 -9.39
CA ARG A 37 2.66 6.95 -10.73
C ARG A 37 1.44 6.79 -11.63
N ARG A 38 0.35 6.22 -11.11
CA ARG A 38 -0.87 6.04 -11.89
C ARG A 38 -1.48 7.39 -12.29
N ILE A 39 -1.56 8.33 -11.35
CA ILE A 39 -2.04 9.70 -11.61
C ILE A 39 -1.15 10.38 -12.65
N GLU A 40 0.18 10.22 -12.55
CA GLU A 40 1.12 10.77 -13.55
C GLU A 40 0.85 10.23 -14.95
N ILE A 41 0.67 8.92 -15.09
CA ILE A 41 0.36 8.28 -16.38
C ILE A 41 -0.97 8.80 -16.93
N ASP A 42 -2.03 8.80 -16.11
CA ASP A 42 -3.36 9.23 -16.54
C ASP A 42 -3.37 10.72 -16.98
N LEU A 43 -2.59 11.58 -16.31
CA LEU A 43 -2.43 12.98 -16.69
C LEU A 43 -1.66 13.17 -17.99
N ARG A 44 -0.56 12.46 -18.19
CA ARG A 44 0.24 12.52 -19.43
C ARG A 44 -0.51 11.97 -20.63
N ASP A 45 -1.27 10.89 -20.43
CA ASP A 45 -2.14 10.31 -21.46
C ASP A 45 -3.24 11.30 -21.86
N ALA A 46 -3.86 11.97 -20.88
CA ALA A 46 -4.85 13.03 -21.15
C ALA A 46 -4.27 14.24 -21.91
N LEU A 47 -2.97 14.51 -21.78
CA LEU A 47 -2.25 15.54 -22.54
C LEU A 47 -1.78 15.07 -23.93
N GLY A 48 -1.96 13.79 -24.26
CA GLY A 48 -1.54 13.20 -25.53
C GLY A 48 -0.05 12.92 -25.64
N GLU A 49 0.65 12.84 -24.50
CA GLU A 49 2.07 12.46 -24.48
C GLU A 49 2.23 10.95 -24.80
N THR A 50 3.21 10.60 -25.62
CA THR A 50 3.48 9.20 -25.97
C THR A 50 4.59 8.56 -25.12
N ASP A 51 5.31 9.37 -24.34
CA ASP A 51 6.33 8.91 -23.40
C ASP A 51 5.72 8.79 -22.01
N LEU A 52 5.00 7.68 -21.79
CA LEU A 52 4.35 7.39 -20.51
C LEU A 52 5.33 6.63 -19.60
N PRO A 53 5.47 7.02 -18.32
CA PRO A 53 6.29 6.28 -17.38
C PRO A 53 5.69 4.88 -17.12
N GLU A 54 6.55 3.89 -16.90
CA GLU A 54 6.11 2.51 -16.64
C GLU A 54 5.40 2.38 -15.28
N MET A 55 4.44 1.45 -15.20
CA MET A 55 3.82 1.10 -13.92
C MET A 55 4.83 0.44 -12.99
N LEU A 56 4.85 0.89 -11.73
CA LEU A 56 5.67 0.31 -10.67
C LEU A 56 5.31 -1.16 -10.48
N GLN A 57 6.33 -2.00 -10.37
CA GLN A 57 6.20 -3.43 -10.11
C GLN A 57 6.40 -3.68 -8.61
N PRO A 58 5.68 -4.64 -8.01
CA PRO A 58 5.82 -4.93 -6.60
C PRO A 58 7.21 -5.51 -6.30
N VAL A 59 7.86 -4.98 -5.28
CA VAL A 59 9.11 -5.51 -4.69
C VAL A 59 8.77 -6.00 -3.29
N ASP A 60 9.00 -7.29 -3.01
CA ASP A 60 8.63 -7.92 -1.75
C ASP A 60 7.17 -7.66 -1.33
N TYR A 61 6.26 -7.80 -2.30
CA TYR A 61 4.81 -7.53 -2.17
C TYR A 61 4.42 -6.06 -1.93
N CYS A 62 5.39 -5.14 -1.89
CA CYS A 62 5.18 -3.71 -1.68
C CYS A 62 5.28 -2.94 -3.02
N LEU A 63 4.37 -2.01 -3.25
CA LEU A 63 4.39 -1.10 -4.39
C LEU A 63 4.95 0.26 -3.94
N LEU A 64 6.28 0.33 -3.94
CA LEU A 64 7.10 1.51 -3.65
C LEU A 64 7.59 2.16 -4.95
#